data_AF-A0A662TRC0-F1
#
_entry.id   AF-A0A662TRC0-F1
#
_cell.length_a   1.000
_cell.length_b   1.000
_cell.length_c   1.000
_cell.angle_alpha   90.00
_cell.angle_beta   90.00
_cell.angle_gamma   90.00
#
_symmetry.space_group_name_H-M   'P 1'
#
loop_
_entity.id
_entity.type
_entity.pdbx_description
1 polymer ?
#
loop_
_entity_poly.entity_id
_entity_poly.type
_entity_poly.pdbx_seq_one_letter_code
_entity_poly.pdbx_strand_id
1 'polypeptide(L)'
;MHYFEWLPIYRWIARRLNLSVAEDQRVARLLVQLVKRPASPTALAAAIAGQTVTIVGAGPSLSSIDPRWLEGTVIAADGAA
;
A
#
# COMPACT_ATOMS: atom_id res chain seq x y z
N MET A 1 -2.58 -12.18 -5.19
CA MET A 1 -3.93 -12.54 -4.71
C MET A 1 -4.96 -12.15 -5.76
N HIS A 2 -5.91 -13.02 -6.07
CA HIS A 2 -6.99 -12.71 -7.01
C HIS A 2 -8.11 -11.91 -6.33
N TYR A 3 -8.93 -11.20 -7.12
CA TYR A 3 -10.00 -10.34 -6.59
C TYR A 3 -10.95 -11.08 -5.63
N PHE A 4 -11.33 -12.31 -5.97
CA PHE A 4 -12.25 -13.11 -5.16
C PHE A 4 -11.67 -13.54 -3.81
N GLU A 5 -10.35 -13.66 -3.71
CA GLU A 5 -9.64 -13.95 -2.46
C GLU A 5 -9.45 -12.68 -1.63
N TRP A 6 -9.23 -11.54 -2.30
CA TRP A 6 -9.03 -10.24 -1.66
C TRP A 6 -10.33 -9.63 -1.08
N LEU A 7 -11.43 -9.70 -1.84
CA LEU A 7 -12.66 -9.00 -1.51
C LEU A 7 -13.24 -9.35 -0.11
N PRO A 8 -13.24 -10.62 0.34
CA PRO A 8 -13.67 -10.97 1.69
C PRO A 8 -12.80 -10.32 2.78
N ILE A 9 -11.47 -10.29 2.58
CA ILE A 9 -10.51 -9.68 3.51
C ILE A 9 -10.76 -8.18 3.59
N TYR A 10 -10.87 -7.51 2.44
CA TYR A 10 -11.19 -6.08 2.37
C TYR A 10 -12.48 -5.73 3.11
N ARG A 11 -13.57 -6.48 2.88
CA ARG A 11 -14.85 -6.24 3.56
C ARG A 11 -14.76 -6.44 5.07
N TRP A 12 -13.97 -7.41 5.53
CA TRP A 12 -13.72 -7.62 6.95
C TRP A 12 -12.94 -6.45 7.56
N ILE A 13 -11.88 -5.97 6.89
CA ILE A 13 -11.10 -4.80 7.32
C ILE A 13 -12.00 -3.56 7.41
N ALA A 14 -12.75 -3.26 6.35
CA ALA A 14 -13.62 -2.09 6.30
C ALA A 14 -14.66 -2.10 7.44
N ARG A 15 -15.25 -3.26 7.73
CA ARG A 15 -16.17 -3.42 8.86
C ARG A 15 -15.47 -3.23 10.20
N ARG A 16 -14.31 -3.87 10.40
CA ARG A 16 -13.55 -3.82 11.65
C ARG A 16 -13.09 -2.40 11.99
N LEU A 17 -12.70 -1.64 10.98
CA LEU A 17 -12.20 -0.28 11.12
C LEU A 17 -13.29 0.80 10.96
N ASN A 18 -14.55 0.39 10.79
CA ASN A 18 -15.70 1.28 10.55
C ASN A 18 -15.47 2.25 9.37
N LEU A 19 -14.93 1.75 8.26
CA LEU A 19 -14.61 2.51 7.06
C LEU A 19 -15.77 2.47 6.05
N SER A 20 -15.98 3.60 5.35
CA SER A 20 -16.96 3.70 4.27
C SER A 20 -16.37 3.16 2.97
N VAL A 21 -16.88 2.01 2.50
CA VAL A 21 -16.51 1.41 1.21
C VAL A 21 -16.85 2.36 0.05
N ALA A 22 -17.97 3.09 0.13
CA ALA A 22 -18.36 4.03 -0.90
C ALA A 22 -17.37 5.19 -1.02
N GLU A 23 -16.88 5.68 0.13
CA GLU A 23 -15.91 6.76 0.19
C GLU A 23 -14.53 6.31 -0.29
N ASP A 24 -14.10 5.12 0.12
CA ASP A 24 -12.86 4.48 -0.36
C ASP A 24 -12.86 4.35 -1.89
N GLN A 25 -13.96 3.85 -2.47
CA GLN A 25 -14.13 3.78 -3.93
C GLN A 25 -14.15 5.16 -4.60
N ARG A 26 -14.74 6.17 -3.95
CA ARG A 26 -14.76 7.55 -4.47
C ARG A 26 -13.35 8.13 -4.53
N VAL A 27 -12.57 7.97 -3.47
CA VAL A 27 -11.18 8.42 -3.39
C VAL A 27 -10.31 7.65 -4.38
N ALA A 28 -10.47 6.33 -4.51
CA ALA A 28 -9.75 5.53 -5.49
C ALA A 28 -9.96 6.04 -6.93
N ARG A 29 -11.20 6.40 -7.30
CA ARG A 29 -11.50 7.00 -8.62
C ARG A 29 -10.82 8.36 -8.80
N LEU A 30 -10.82 9.21 -7.78
CA LEU A 30 -10.13 10.51 -7.84
C LEU A 30 -8.62 10.32 -8.00
N LEU A 31 -8.02 9.38 -7.27
CA LEU A 31 -6.60 9.06 -7.40
C LEU A 31 -6.25 8.61 -8.82
N VAL A 32 -7.08 7.78 -9.45
CA VAL A 32 -6.89 7.38 -10.86
C VAL A 32 -6.94 8.58 -11.80
N GLN A 33 -7.79 9.57 -11.53
CA GLN A 33 -7.84 10.80 -12.35
C GLN A 33 -6.61 11.69 -12.16
N LEU A 34 -6.05 11.73 -10.95
CA LEU A 34 -4.83 12.49 -10.65
C LEU A 34 -3.58 11.80 -11.21
N VAL A 35 -3.53 10.47 -11.15
CA VAL A 35 -2.40 9.65 -11.58
C VAL A 35 -2.63 9.25 -13.04
N LYS A 36 -2.20 10.10 -13.97
CA LYS A 36 -2.36 9.90 -15.44
C LYS A 36 -1.90 8.53 -15.94
N ARG A 37 -0.88 7.94 -15.30
CA ARG A 37 -0.43 6.57 -15.52
C ARG A 37 0.21 6.00 -14.24
N PRO A 38 0.00 4.71 -13.93
CA PRO A 38 0.80 4.03 -12.92
C PRO A 38 2.30 4.13 -13.26
N ALA A 39 3.15 4.27 -12.25
CA ALA A 39 4.59 4.19 -12.46
C ALA A 39 4.98 2.75 -12.83
N SER A 40 5.86 2.60 -13.82
CA SER A 40 6.46 1.29 -14.10
C SER A 40 7.49 0.93 -13.01
N PRO A 41 7.80 -0.35 -12.82
CA PRO A 41 8.89 -0.77 -11.92
C PRO A 41 10.23 -0.09 -12.26
N THR A 42 10.51 0.15 -13.54
CA THR A 42 11.70 0.88 -14.00
C THR A 42 11.70 2.35 -13.57
N ALA A 43 10.55 3.02 -13.62
CA ALA A 43 10.42 4.40 -13.16
C ALA A 43 10.60 4.49 -11.64
N LEU A 44 10.04 3.54 -10.89
CA LEU A 44 10.24 3.46 -9.44
C LEU A 44 11.71 3.21 -9.10
N ALA A 45 12.37 2.25 -9.75
CA ALA A 45 13.78 1.93 -9.53
C ALA A 45 14.69 3.14 -9.76
N ALA A 46 14.44 3.90 -10.84
CA ALA A 46 15.16 5.15 -11.10
C ALA A 46 14.91 6.21 -10.03
N ALA A 47 13.67 6.32 -9.52
CA ALA A 47 13.31 7.30 -8.51
C ALA A 47 13.95 7.03 -7.13
N ILE A 48 14.18 5.76 -6.78
CA ILE A 48 14.76 5.36 -5.50
C ILE A 48 16.26 5.06 -5.56
N ALA A 49 16.88 5.19 -6.73
CA ALA A 49 18.30 4.88 -6.93
C ALA A 49 19.19 5.71 -5.99
N GLY A 50 20.04 5.04 -5.23
CA GLY A 50 20.95 5.68 -4.27
C GLY A 50 20.28 6.20 -2.99
N GLN A 51 18.98 5.96 -2.80
CA GLN A 51 18.28 6.30 -1.57
C GLN A 51 18.20 5.10 -0.64
N THR A 52 18.30 5.35 0.67
CA THR A 52 17.88 4.38 1.68
C THR A 52 16.36 4.29 1.65
N VAL A 53 15.83 3.09 1.44
CA VAL A 53 14.40 2.81 1.39
C VAL A 53 14.06 1.68 2.34
N THR A 54 13.06 1.89 3.17
CA THR A 54 12.48 0.85 4.03
C THR A 54 11.16 0.38 3.44
N ILE A 55 11.07 -0.90 3.07
CA ILE A 55 9.83 -1.49 2.55
C ILE A 55 9.06 -2.11 3.70
N VAL A 56 7.78 -1.76 3.80
CA VAL A 56 6.90 -2.23 4.86
C VAL A 56 5.67 -2.86 4.23
N GLY A 57 5.63 -4.20 4.15
CA GLY A 57 4.65 -4.91 3.33
C GLY A 57 3.90 -6.07 3.98
N ALA A 58 4.26 -6.45 5.20
CA ALA A 58 3.57 -7.49 5.95
C ALA A 58 2.68 -6.85 7.01
N GLY A 59 1.40 -6.66 6.67
CA GLY A 59 0.34 -6.17 7.58
C GLY A 59 0.41 -6.74 9.01
N PRO A 60 0.64 -8.06 9.20
CA PRO A 60 0.81 -8.65 10.53
C PRO A 60 2.09 -8.18 11.26
N SER A 61 3.22 -8.09 10.55
CA SER A 61 4.55 -7.78 11.10
C SER A 61 4.76 -6.29 11.38
N LEU A 62 3.94 -5.44 10.76
CA LEU A 62 3.92 -3.99 10.96
C LEU A 62 3.77 -3.58 12.43
N SER A 63 2.96 -4.30 13.19
CA SER A 63 2.75 -4.01 14.62
C SER A 63 3.94 -4.39 15.52
N SER A 64 4.85 -5.23 15.02
CA SER A 64 6.05 -5.68 15.72
C SER A 64 7.32 -4.96 15.28
N ILE A 65 7.24 -4.05 14.31
CA ILE A 65 8.43 -3.34 13.83
C ILE A 65 8.88 -2.33 14.87
N ASP A 66 10.18 -2.32 15.19
CA ASP A 66 10.76 -1.26 15.99
C ASP A 66 10.90 0.00 15.11
N PRO A 67 10.31 1.15 15.50
CA PRO A 67 10.41 2.39 14.71
C PRO A 67 11.85 2.82 14.44
N ARG A 68 12.83 2.39 15.25
CA ARG A 68 14.26 2.67 15.05
C ARG A 68 14.84 1.97 13.83
N TRP A 69 14.16 0.97 13.28
CA TRP A 69 14.56 0.29 12.04
C TRP A 69 14.01 0.97 10.78
N LEU A 70 13.16 1.98 10.94
CA LEU A 70 12.63 2.75 9.82
C LEU A 70 13.63 3.84 9.44
N GLU A 71 14.26 3.67 8.28
CA GLU A 71 15.24 4.63 7.75
C GLU A 71 14.87 5.08 6.34
N GLY A 72 15.24 6.32 6.02
CA GLY A 72 15.04 6.91 4.70
C GLY A 72 13.57 6.96 4.27
N THR A 73 13.30 6.66 3.00
CA THR A 73 11.94 6.66 2.45
C THR A 73 11.21 5.39 2.85
N VAL A 74 10.11 5.50 3.58
CA VAL A 74 9.28 4.36 3.98
C VAL A 74 8.21 4.11 2.91
N ILE A 75 8.24 2.92 2.30
CA ILE A 75 7.28 2.49 1.26
C ILE A 75 6.38 1.40 1.83
N ALA A 76 5.08 1.69 1.91
CA ALA A 76 4.07 0.68 2.19
C ALA A 76 3.84 -0.19 0.93
N ALA A 77 3.98 -1.50 1.04
CA ALA A 77 3.89 -2.43 -0.08
C ALA A 77 3.05 -3.66 0.28
N ASP A 78 1.73 -3.58 0.13
CA ASP A 78 0.86 -4.73 0.34
C ASP A 78 1.20 -5.86 -0.63
N GLY A 79 1.57 -7.04 -0.08
CA GLY A 79 1.92 -8.22 -0.86
C GLY A 79 3.40 -8.35 -1.23
N ALA A 80 4.30 -7.59 -0.60
CA ALA A 80 5.73 -7.90 -0.64
C ALA A 80 5.99 -9.24 0.11
N ALA A 81 6.31 -10.28 -0.66
CA ALA A 81 6.76 -11.58 -0.16
C ALA A 81 8.17 -11.86 -0.69
#